data_AF-A0A8S9K8U9-F1
#
_entry.id   AF-A0A8S9K8U9-F1
#
_cell.length_a   1.000
_cell.length_b   1.000
_cell.length_c   1.000
_cell.angle_alpha   90.00
_cell.angle_beta   90.00
_cell.angle_gamma   90.00
#
_symmetry.space_group_name_H-M   'P 1'
#
loop_
_entity.id
_entity.type
_entity.pdbx_description
1 polymer ?
#
loop_
_entity_poly.entity_id
_entity_poly.type
_entity_poly.pdbx_seq_one_letter_code
_entity_poly.pdbx_strand_id
1 'polypeptide(L)' 'MLLQLPIRAGAEHMGKIDDIFKEPETLECVKRVNMISEDNWKKYTDDSFVPLQGHLLKYPLKIFMGFG' A
#
# COMPACT_ATOMS: atom_id res chain seq x y z
N MET A 1 -6.77 7.52 23.85
CA MET A 1 -7.00 8.39 22.67
C MET A 1 -5.69 8.79 21.96
N LEU A 2 -4.68 7.90 21.92
CA LEU A 2 -3.39 8.14 21.23
C LEU A 2 -2.92 6.94 20.37
N LEU A 3 -3.72 5.86 20.29
CA LEU A 3 -3.44 4.70 19.42
C LEU A 3 -4.24 4.73 18.10
N GLN A 4 -5.13 5.70 17.89
CA GLN A 4 -5.98 5.78 16.69
C GLN A 4 -5.35 6.52 15.50
N LEU A 5 -4.30 7.32 15.69
CA LEU A 5 -3.70 8.15 14.63
C LEU A 5 -2.95 7.35 13.54
N PRO A 6 -2.05 6.39 13.86
CA PRO A 6 -1.38 5.60 12.81
C PRO A 6 -2.34 4.64 12.09
N ILE A 7 -3.35 4.12 12.80
CA ILE A 7 -4.34 3.19 12.26
C ILE A 7 -5.30 3.89 11.27
N ARG A 8 -5.70 5.14 11.56
CA ARG A 8 -6.57 5.93 10.68
C ARG A 8 -5.88 6.31 9.38
N ALA A 9 -4.66 6.85 9.45
CA ALA A 9 -3.90 7.22 8.26
C ALA A 9 -3.71 6.00 7.33
N GLY A 10 -3.32 4.84 7.88
CA GLY A 10 -3.22 3.61 7.10
C GLY A 10 -4.54 3.23 6.41
N ALA A 11 -5.63 3.11 7.16
CA ALA A 11 -6.93 2.69 6.62
C ALA A 11 -7.51 3.69 5.60
N GLU A 12 -7.38 5.00 5.86
CA GLU A 12 -7.82 6.07 4.95
C GLU A 12 -7.05 6.00 3.63
N HIS A 13 -5.72 5.88 3.66
CA HIS A 13 -4.90 5.78 2.45
C HIS A 13 -5.10 4.46 1.70
N MET A 14 -5.47 3.38 2.40
CA MET A 14 -5.67 2.04 1.81
C MET A 14 -7.09 1.76 1.31
N GLY A 15 -8.04 2.65 1.60
CA GLY A 15 -9.43 2.52 1.16
C GLY A 15 -10.18 1.31 1.77
N LYS A 16 -9.62 0.70 2.82
CA LYS A 16 -10.20 -0.45 3.52
C LYS A 16 -9.74 -0.47 4.98
N ILE A 17 -10.66 -0.83 5.87
CA ILE A 17 -10.35 -1.17 7.26
C ILE A 17 -10.03 -2.67 7.31
N ASP A 18 -8.79 -3.00 7.66
CA ASP A 18 -8.30 -4.39 7.80
C ASP A 18 -7.38 -4.43 9.03
N ASP A 19 -7.57 -5.43 9.90
CA ASP A 19 -6.86 -5.51 11.18
C ASP A 19 -5.34 -5.65 11.01
N ILE A 20 -4.92 -6.24 9.88
CA ILE A 20 -3.51 -6.40 9.51
C ILE A 20 -2.75 -5.06 9.46
N PHE A 21 -3.45 -3.95 9.22
CA PHE A 21 -2.85 -2.61 9.14
C PHE A 21 -2.60 -1.96 10.50
N LYS A 22 -3.07 -2.59 11.59
CA LYS A 22 -2.79 -2.15 12.96
C LYS A 22 -1.38 -2.54 13.41
N GLU A 23 -0.74 -3.47 12.71
CA GLU A 23 0.58 -4.02 13.04
C GLU A 23 1.56 -3.80 11.86
N PRO A 24 1.97 -2.54 11.60
CA PRO A 24 2.69 -2.16 10.38
C PRO A 24 4.09 -2.77 10.25
N GLU A 25 4.68 -3.21 11.36
CA GLU A 25 5.99 -3.86 11.42
C GLU A 25 5.95 -5.33 10.98
N THR A 26 4.77 -5.93 10.90
CA THR A 26 4.65 -7.34 10.52
C THR A 26 4.94 -7.52 9.04
N LEU A 27 5.64 -8.61 8.71
CA LEU A 27 5.90 -8.98 7.32
C LEU A 27 4.60 -9.16 6.53
N GLU A 28 3.54 -9.62 7.18
CA GLU A 28 2.23 -9.80 6.57
C GLU A 28 1.62 -8.45 6.15
N CYS A 29 1.64 -7.45 7.03
CA CYS A 29 1.20 -6.10 6.72
C CYS A 29 2.00 -5.52 5.55
N VAL A 30 3.33 -5.60 5.60
CA VAL A 30 4.20 -5.09 4.52
C VAL A 30 3.90 -5.78 3.18
N LYS A 31 3.72 -7.10 3.17
CA LYS A 31 3.30 -7.84 1.96
C LYS A 31 1.95 -7.36 1.45
N ARG A 32 0.98 -7.13 2.35
CA ARG A 32 -0.36 -6.68 1.97
C ARG A 32 -0.35 -5.27 1.36
N VAL A 33 0.38 -4.36 1.97
CA VAL A 33 0.60 -2.98 1.48
C VAL A 33 1.26 -2.99 0.11
N ASN A 34 2.29 -3.82 -0.09
CA ASN A 34 2.96 -3.98 -1.40
C ASN A 34 2.02 -4.51 -2.48
N MET A 35 1.19 -5.52 -2.17
CA MET A 35 0.22 -6.03 -3.13
C MET A 35 -0.79 -4.96 -3.58
N ILE A 36 -1.29 -4.14 -2.64
CA ILE A 36 -2.24 -3.05 -2.96
C ILE A 36 -1.55 -1.99 -3.82
N SER A 37 -0.33 -1.58 -3.46
CA SER A 37 0.39 -0.54 -4.19
C SER A 37 0.78 -0.98 -5.61
N GLU A 38 1.08 -2.26 -5.82
CA GLU A 38 1.35 -2.85 -7.13
C GLU A 38 0.10 -2.97 -8.01
N ASP A 39 -1.03 -3.38 -7.44
CA ASP A 39 -2.31 -3.44 -8.14
C ASP A 39 -2.78 -2.04 -8.56
N ASN A 40 -2.72 -1.07 -7.64
CA ASN A 40 -3.07 0.30 -7.94
C ASN A 40 -2.13 0.92 -8.98
N TRP A 41 -0.83 0.61 -8.96
CA TRP A 41 0.10 1.08 -9.99
C TRP A 41 -0.29 0.57 -11.37
N LYS A 42 -0.61 -0.73 -11.51
CA LYS A 42 -1.05 -1.31 -12.79
C LYS A 42 -2.30 -0.59 -13.32
N LYS A 43 -3.30 -0.38 -12.46
CA LYS A 43 -4.54 0.31 -12.80
C LYS A 43 -4.34 1.79 -13.15
N TYR A 44 -3.43 2.46 -12.44
CA TYR A 44 -3.10 3.87 -12.68
C TYR A 44 -2.39 4.07 -14.03
N THR A 45 -1.57 3.10 -14.44
CA THR A 45 -0.86 3.12 -15.73
C THR A 45 -1.62 2.47 -16.88
N ASP A 46 -2.85 2.01 -16.66
CA ASP A 46 -3.69 1.40 -17.70
C ASP A 46 -4.24 2.48 -18.64
N ASP A 47 -4.39 2.16 -19.94
CA ASP A 47 -4.95 3.07 -20.94
C ASP A 47 -6.44 3.38 -20.65
N SER A 48 -7.14 2.46 -20.00
CA SER A 48 -8.52 2.64 -19.57
C SER A 48 -8.58 3.15 -18.14
N PHE A 49 -9.53 4.04 -17.86
CA PHE A 49 -9.78 4.48 -16.49
C PHE A 49 -10.31 3.32 -15.64
N VAL A 50 -9.53 2.90 -14.64
CA VAL A 50 -9.91 1.88 -13.65
C VAL A 50 -9.85 2.48 -12.24
N PRO A 51 -10.91 2.35 -11.42
CA PRO A 51 -10.90 2.85 -10.05
C PRO A 51 -9.85 2.13 -9.19
N LEU A 52 -9.13 2.91 -8.38
CA LEU A 52 -8.10 2.44 -7.46
C LEU A 52 -8.67 2.05 -6.10
N GLN A 53 -7.98 1.16 -5.38
CA GLN A 53 -8.28 0.90 -3.96
C GLN A 53 -7.49 1.87 -3.08
N GLY A 54 -8.15 2.94 -2.62
CA GLY A 54 -7.48 4.01 -1.92
C GLY A 54 -6.51 4.78 -2.84
N HIS A 55 -5.49 5.42 -2.27
CA HIS A 55 -4.57 6.30 -3.01
C HIS A 55 -3.11 5.85 -2.96
N LEU A 56 -2.84 4.66 -2.39
CA LEU A 56 -1.48 4.12 -2.30
C LEU A 56 -1.00 3.62 -3.67
N LEU A 57 0.11 4.16 -4.16
CA LEU A 57 0.77 3.73 -5.39
C LEU A 57 2.19 3.26 -5.09
N LYS A 58 2.66 2.26 -5.84
CA LYS A 58 4.07 1.86 -5.83
C LYS A 58 4.92 2.99 -6.40
N TYR A 59 5.97 3.39 -5.69
CA TYR A 59 6.94 4.32 -6.23
C TYR A 59 7.74 3.62 -7.36
N PRO A 60 7.88 4.21 -8.56
CA PRO A 60 8.41 3.54 -9.74
C PRO A 60 9.94 3.41 -9.73
N LEU A 61 10.51 2.92 -8.63
CA LEU A 61 11.91 2.54 -8.53
C LEU A 61 12.03 1.02 -8.53
N LYS A 62 12.92 0.53 -9.39
CA LYS A 62 13.39 -0.85 -9.32
C LYS A 62 14.65 -0.88 -8.48
N ILE A 63 14.56 -1.47 -7.30
CA ILE A 63 15.73 -1.69 -6.44
C ILE A 63 16.47 -2.91 -7.01
N PHE A 64 17.69 -2.69 -7.49
CA PHE A 64 18.60 -3.76 -7.86
C PHE A 64 19.59 -3.95 -6.72
N MET A 65 19.70 -5.16 -6.18
CA MET A 65 20.82 -5.51 -5.31
C MET A 65 22.04 -5.78 -6.20
N GLY A 66 22.84 -4.74 -6.46
CA GLY A 66 24.16 -4.90 -7.05
C GLY A 66 25.15 -5.32 -5.96
N PHE A 67 25.44 -6.62 -5.87
CA PHE A 67 26.68 -7.07 -5.26
C PHE A 67 27.74 -7.09 -6.36
N GLY A 68 28.63 -6.11 -6.32
CA GLY A 68 29.88 -6.06 -7.09
C GLY A 68 31.05 -6.23 -6.15
#